data_AF-A0A5N6AZ32-F1
#
_entry.id   AF-A0A5N6AZ32-F1
#
_cell.length_a   1.000
_cell.length_b   1.000
_cell.length_c   1.000
_cell.angle_alpha   90.00
_cell.angle_beta   90.00
_cell.angle_gamma   90.00
#
_symmetry.space_group_name_H-M   'P 1'
#
loop_
_entity.id
_entity.type
_entity.pdbx_description
1 polymer ?
#
loop_
_entity_poly.entity_id
_entity_poly.type
_entity_poly.pdbx_seq_one_letter_code
_entity_poly.pdbx_strand_id
1 'polypeptide(L)'
;MAAQNLPIGKVSLIAAEGYAQLVADGSGGSFTPDGGQATLLPAEVPWTGRDGMLHIGGRPECLWGEGETRNIGARVEAGYRWMELPNGGGYPLVAWLRCL
;
A
#
# COMPACT_ATOMS: atom_id res chain seq x y z
N MET A 1 25.43 -19.38 7.82
CA MET A 1 24.70 -18.51 8.77
C MET A 1 23.23 -18.66 8.46
N ALA A 2 22.45 -19.20 9.40
CA ALA A 2 21.06 -19.57 9.17
C ALA A 2 20.17 -18.31 9.17
N ALA A 3 19.34 -18.17 8.14
CA ALA A 3 18.30 -17.17 8.10
C ALA A 3 17.32 -17.42 9.26
N GLN A 4 17.13 -16.42 10.12
CA GLN A 4 16.11 -16.46 11.14
C GLN A 4 14.74 -16.33 10.45
N ASN A 5 14.03 -17.45 10.35
CA ASN A 5 12.62 -17.45 9.99
C ASN A 5 11.85 -16.64 11.04
N LEU A 6 11.14 -15.59 10.63
CA LEU A 6 10.18 -14.91 11.49
C LEU A 6 9.09 -15.92 11.91
N PRO A 7 8.76 -16.03 13.20
CA PRO A 7 7.77 -17.00 13.65
C PRO A 7 6.33 -16.45 13.44
N ILE A 8 5.49 -17.29 12.81
CA ILE A 8 4.05 -17.48 13.08
C ILE A 8 3.02 -16.58 12.34
N GLY A 9 2.15 -17.23 11.55
CA GLY A 9 0.75 -16.84 11.30
C GLY A 9 0.38 -16.38 9.89
N LYS A 10 -0.76 -16.85 9.36
CA LYS A 10 -1.47 -16.16 8.28
C LYS A 10 -2.27 -15.04 8.92
N VAL A 11 -1.90 -13.79 8.68
CA VAL A 11 -2.67 -12.66 9.20
C VAL A 11 -3.64 -12.18 8.13
N SER A 12 -4.92 -12.08 8.51
CA SER A 12 -5.96 -11.56 7.62
C SER A 12 -5.67 -10.11 7.26
N LEU A 13 -5.65 -9.84 5.96
CA LEU A 13 -5.68 -8.49 5.41
C LEU A 13 -7.13 -8.13 5.09
N ILE A 14 -7.45 -6.85 5.25
CA ILE A 14 -8.67 -6.26 4.70
C ILE A 14 -8.35 -5.88 3.26
N ALA A 15 -9.10 -6.42 2.30
CA ALA A 15 -9.04 -6.01 0.90
C ALA A 15 -10.16 -5.00 0.63
N ALA A 16 -9.81 -3.85 0.06
CA ALA A 16 -10.77 -2.83 -0.32
C ALA A 16 -10.30 -2.05 -1.55
N GLU A 17 -11.25 -1.54 -2.31
CA GLU A 17 -10.97 -0.50 -3.30
C GLU A 17 -10.94 0.89 -2.66
N GLY A 18 -10.20 1.80 -3.29
CA GLY A 18 -10.08 3.17 -2.82
C GLY A 18 -9.12 3.98 -3.67
N TYR A 19 -8.63 5.08 -3.09
CA TYR A 19 -7.70 5.99 -3.76
C TYR A 19 -6.35 5.97 -3.05
N ALA A 20 -5.28 5.73 -3.81
CA ALA A 20 -3.91 5.81 -3.32
C ALA A 20 -3.16 6.97 -3.95
N GLN A 21 -2.27 7.59 -3.18
CA GLN A 21 -1.41 8.66 -3.63
C GLN A 21 -0.06 8.56 -2.94
N LEU A 22 1.01 8.92 -3.65
CA LEU A 22 2.35 9.05 -3.06
C LEU A 22 2.61 10.50 -2.66
N VAL A 23 3.39 10.68 -1.60
CA VAL A 23 3.95 11.99 -1.25
C VAL A 23 4.94 12.45 -2.32
N ALA A 24 5.22 13.75 -2.31
CA ALA A 24 5.95 14.43 -3.37
C ALA A 24 7.33 13.83 -3.68
N ASP A 25 8.01 13.36 -2.65
CA ASP A 25 9.36 12.79 -2.68
C ASP A 25 9.38 11.27 -2.92
N GLY A 26 8.21 10.63 -3.02
CA GLY A 26 8.07 9.19 -3.22
C GLY A 26 8.45 8.33 -2.00
N SER A 27 8.71 8.93 -0.84
CA SER A 27 9.10 8.21 0.39
C SER A 27 7.98 7.38 1.01
N GLY A 28 6.75 7.55 0.52
CA GLY A 28 5.57 6.81 0.93
C GLY A 28 4.32 7.45 0.36
N GLY A 29 3.19 7.22 1.02
CA GLY A 29 1.92 7.73 0.58
C GLY A 29 0.78 7.45 1.53
N SER A 30 -0.43 7.60 0.99
CA SER A 30 -1.66 7.22 1.66
C SER A 30 -2.54 6.42 0.72
N PHE A 31 -3.25 5.45 1.27
CA PHE A 31 -4.38 4.76 0.63
C PHE A 31 -5.64 5.02 1.46
N THR A 32 -6.71 5.49 0.84
CA THR A 32 -7.99 5.70 1.50
C THR A 32 -9.02 4.76 0.88
N PRO A 33 -9.45 3.70 1.60
CA PRO A 33 -10.51 2.81 1.13
C PRO A 33 -11.84 3.58 1.08
N ASP A 34 -12.76 3.12 0.24
CA ASP A 34 -14.07 3.76 0.10
C ASP A 34 -14.83 3.81 1.43
N GLY A 35 -15.17 5.02 1.88
CA GLY A 35 -15.84 5.25 3.14
C GLY A 35 -14.99 5.00 4.39
N GLY A 36 -13.68 4.76 4.23
CA GLY A 36 -12.76 4.54 5.33
C GLY A 36 -11.78 5.68 5.57
N GLN A 37 -10.85 5.45 6.50
CA GLN A 37 -9.81 6.40 6.85
C GLN A 37 -8.51 6.12 6.08
N ALA A 38 -7.72 7.17 5.89
CA ALA A 38 -6.42 7.06 5.25
C ALA A 38 -5.49 6.08 5.99
N THR A 39 -4.88 5.21 5.22
CA THR A 39 -3.96 4.13 5.62
C THR A 39 -2.56 4.48 5.11
N LEU A 40 -1.53 4.19 5.91
CA LEU A 40 -0.16 4.42 5.51
C LEU A 40 0.22 3.50 4.35
N LEU A 41 0.71 4.09 3.26
CA LEU A 41 1.25 3.37 2.10
C LEU A 41 2.78 3.47 2.11
N PRO A 42 3.51 2.37 2.29
CA PRO A 42 4.96 2.34 2.14
C PRO A 42 5.40 2.61 0.69
N ALA A 43 6.58 3.20 0.50
CA ALA A 43 7.15 3.41 -0.83
C ALA A 43 7.38 2.09 -1.60
N GLU A 44 7.90 1.08 -0.91
CA GLU A 44 8.34 -0.20 -1.50
C GLU A 44 7.29 -1.31 -1.30
N VAL A 45 6.00 -0.98 -1.41
CA VAL A 45 4.94 -1.98 -1.28
C VAL A 45 4.92 -2.90 -2.51
N PRO A 46 4.72 -4.23 -2.37
CA PRO A 46 4.40 -5.07 -3.50
C PRO A 46 3.15 -4.56 -4.24
N TRP A 47 3.20 -4.53 -5.57
CA TRP A 47 2.07 -4.05 -6.35
C TRP A 47 1.87 -4.83 -7.63
N THR A 48 0.62 -4.90 -8.08
CA THR A 48 0.23 -5.56 -9.33
C THR A 48 -0.17 -4.50 -10.35
N GLY A 49 0.43 -4.54 -11.55
CA GLY A 49 0.07 -3.67 -12.67
C GLY A 49 -1.31 -3.99 -13.25
N ARG A 50 -1.80 -3.13 -14.14
CA ARG A 50 -3.04 -3.37 -14.89
C ARG A 50 -2.95 -4.59 -15.82
N ASP A 51 -1.73 -4.91 -16.24
CA ASP A 51 -1.37 -6.12 -16.99
C ASP A 51 -1.42 -7.40 -16.14
N GLY A 52 -1.60 -7.29 -14.81
CA GLY A 52 -1.60 -8.41 -13.87
C GLY A 52 -0.21 -8.86 -13.43
N MET A 53 0.85 -8.16 -13.83
CA MET A 53 2.22 -8.49 -13.43
C MET A 53 2.50 -8.05 -12.00
N LEU A 54 3.12 -8.93 -11.22
CA LEU A 54 3.55 -8.63 -9.86
C LEU A 54 4.92 -7.94 -9.87
N HIS A 55 5.00 -6.82 -9.19
CA HIS A 55 6.21 -6.05 -8.95
C HIS A 55 6.53 -6.04 -7.45
N ILE A 56 7.82 -6.18 -7.13
CA ILE A 56 8.33 -6.05 -5.76
C ILE A 56 9.21 -4.81 -5.73
N GLY A 57 8.71 -3.78 -5.04
CA GLY A 57 9.37 -2.49 -4.96
C GLY A 57 9.15 -1.60 -6.19
N GLY A 58 9.78 -0.43 -6.15
CA GLY A 58 9.56 0.62 -7.15
C GLY A 58 8.15 1.20 -7.10
N ARG A 59 7.86 2.11 -8.04
CA ARG A 59 6.62 2.89 -8.03
C ARG A 59 5.51 2.22 -8.82
N PRO A 60 4.29 2.05 -8.25
CA PRO A 60 3.13 1.58 -9.02
C PRO A 60 2.78 2.50 -10.18
N GLU A 61 2.56 1.92 -11.36
CA GLU A 61 2.32 2.66 -12.61
C GLU A 61 1.12 3.60 -12.52
N CYS A 62 0.06 3.18 -11.82
CA CYS A 62 -1.16 3.96 -11.68
C CYS A 62 -0.96 5.18 -10.77
N LEU A 63 0.06 5.19 -9.90
CA LEU A 63 0.21 6.24 -8.91
C LEU A 63 0.82 7.53 -9.45
N TRP A 64 1.47 7.55 -10.63
CA TRP A 64 2.01 8.78 -11.25
C TRP A 64 2.21 8.69 -12.78
N GLY A 65 1.42 9.43 -13.56
CA GLY A 65 1.63 9.72 -14.98
C GLY A 65 2.57 10.93 -15.19
N GLU A 66 3.31 10.95 -16.30
CA GLU A 66 4.17 12.10 -16.63
C GLU A 66 3.35 13.40 -16.75
N GLY A 67 3.66 14.39 -15.92
CA GLY A 67 3.12 15.75 -16.04
C GLY A 67 1.77 16.04 -15.38
N GLU A 68 1.18 15.11 -14.60
CA GLU A 68 -0.16 15.32 -14.03
C GLU A 68 -0.20 16.01 -12.66
N THR A 69 -1.15 16.92 -12.48
CA THR A 69 -1.32 17.74 -11.28
C THR A 69 -1.97 16.96 -10.12
N ARG A 70 -1.16 16.19 -9.40
CA ARG A 70 -1.11 15.88 -7.95
C ARG A 70 -2.32 15.67 -7.02
N ASN A 71 -3.58 15.80 -7.40
CA ASN A 71 -4.61 16.01 -6.35
C ASN A 71 -5.72 14.98 -6.16
N ILE A 72 -5.87 13.91 -6.96
CA ILE A 72 -7.03 13.01 -6.82
C ILE A 72 -6.65 11.57 -6.38
N GLY A 73 -5.37 11.21 -6.45
CA GLY A 73 -4.93 9.83 -6.23
C GLY A 73 -5.44 8.86 -7.30
N ALA A 74 -4.82 7.70 -7.42
CA ALA A 74 -5.21 6.66 -8.36
C ALA A 74 -6.18 5.68 -7.71
N ARG A 75 -7.16 5.22 -8.48
CA ARG A 75 -8.04 4.14 -8.08
C ARG A 75 -7.25 2.83 -8.03
N VAL A 76 -7.29 2.15 -6.89
CA VAL A 76 -6.57 0.90 -6.64
C VAL A 76 -7.42 -0.03 -5.80
N GLU A 77 -7.09 -1.31 -5.84
CA GLU A 77 -7.41 -2.27 -4.78
C GLU A 77 -6.19 -2.41 -3.87
N ALA A 78 -6.40 -2.47 -2.56
CA ALA A 78 -5.33 -2.59 -1.59
C ALA A 78 -5.67 -3.62 -0.51
N GLY A 79 -4.67 -4.39 -0.13
CA GLY A 79 -4.70 -5.18 1.11
C GLY A 79 -4.02 -4.41 2.22
N TYR A 80 -4.72 -4.16 3.32
CA TYR A 80 -4.18 -3.44 4.47
C TYR A 80 -4.60 -4.07 5.79
N ARG A 81 -3.91 -3.71 6.86
CA ARG A 81 -4.23 -4.18 8.22
C ARG A 81 -3.81 -3.18 9.29
N TRP A 82 -4.43 -3.29 10.45
CA TRP A 82 -3.92 -2.61 11.65
C TRP A 82 -2.66 -3.32 12.15
N MET A 83 -1.61 -2.53 12.30
CA MET A 83 -0.35 -2.89 12.92
C MET A 83 -0.39 -2.45 14.37
N GLU A 84 -0.25 -3.39 15.30
CA GLU A 84 -0.14 -3.11 16.72
C GLU A 84 1.29 -2.70 17.06
N LEU A 85 1.43 -1.63 17.85
CA LEU A 85 2.70 -1.14 18.34
C LEU A 85 2.97 -1.68 19.75
N PRO A 86 4.25 -1.84 20.16
CA PRO A 86 4.59 -2.33 21.50
C PRO A 86 4.04 -1.50 22.66
N ASN A 87 3.67 -0.24 22.41
CA ASN A 87 3.08 0.67 23.39
C ASN A 87 1.54 0.56 23.48
N GLY A 88 0.92 -0.40 22.79
CA GLY A 88 -0.52 -0.59 22.74
C GLY A 88 -1.26 0.32 21.77
N GLY A 89 -0.56 1.19 21.03
CA GLY A 89 -1.12 1.92 19.90
C GLY A 89 -1.23 1.05 18.65
N GLY A 90 -1.81 1.59 17.58
CA GLY A 90 -1.78 0.93 16.28
C GLY A 90 -2.07 1.88 15.13
N TYR A 91 -1.68 1.47 13.93
CA TYR A 91 -1.97 2.21 12.70
C TYR A 91 -2.24 1.26 11.54
N PRO A 92 -3.13 1.64 10.61
CA PRO A 92 -3.39 0.84 9.41
C PRO A 92 -2.23 1.00 8.41
N LEU A 93 -1.74 -0.13 7.90
CA LEU A 93 -0.61 -0.22 6.96
C LEU A 93 -1.01 -1.05 5.73
N VAL A 94 -0.72 -0.51 4.54
CA VAL A 94 -0.89 -1.23 3.27
C VAL A 94 0.21 -2.29 3.12
N ALA A 95 -0.20 -3.50 2.77
CA ALA A 95 0.67 -4.64 2.51
C ALA A 95 0.84 -4.96 1.02
N TRP A 96 -0.14 -4.63 0.18
CA TRP A 96 -0.04 -4.74 -1.27
C TRP A 96 -1.01 -3.78 -1.96
N LEU A 97 -0.72 -3.46 -3.23
CA LEU A 97 -1.60 -2.71 -4.12
C LEU A 97 -1.88 -3.48 -5.42
N ARG A 98 -3.01 -3.19 -6.05
CA ARG A 98 -3.32 -3.57 -7.41
C ARG A 98 -3.87 -2.35 -8.14
N CYS A 99 -3.24 -1.99 -9.25
CA CYS A 99 -3.77 -0.97 -10.14
C CYS A 99 -5.04 -1.49 -10.82
N LEU A 100 -6.09 -0.66 -10.82
CA LEU A 100 -7.37 -0.93 -11.50
C LEU A 100 -7.43 -0.23 -12.86
#